data_AF-A0A9X1QXR9-F1
#
_entry.id   AF-A0A9X1QXR9-F1
#
_cell.length_a   1.000
_cell.length_b   1.000
_cell.length_c   1.000
_cell.angle_alpha   90.00
_cell.angle_beta   90.00
_cell.angle_gamma   90.00
#
_symmetry.space_group_name_H-M   'P 1'
#
loop_
_entity.id
_entity.type
_entity.pdbx_description
1 polymer ?
#
loop_
_entity_poly.entity_id
_entity_poly.type
_entity_poly.pdbx_seq_one_letter_code
_entity_poly.pdbx_strand_id
1 'polypeptide(L)'
;MKLQTEIPLNPEENQIDYSSKILLLGSCFSENIGAKFDYYKFENLQNPFGVIFNPVSIEKLIIRAIDNVSFSEEDIFQHNGIWKCFESHSELASIDKSEFLENLNSALQNLRESLFTSTHIIFTFGTSWVYRCTGASTPLLV
;
A
#
# COMPACT_ATOMS: atom_id res chain seq x y z
N MET A 1 40.42 -13.30 18.30
CA MET A 1 39.82 -13.45 16.95
C MET A 1 38.75 -12.38 16.82
N LYS A 2 38.76 -11.55 15.77
CA LYS A 2 37.72 -10.53 15.53
C LYS A 2 36.67 -11.15 14.59
N LEU A 3 35.47 -11.40 15.10
CA LEU A 3 34.38 -12.12 14.40
C LEU A 3 33.35 -11.21 13.75
N GLN A 4 33.58 -9.90 13.79
CA GLN A 4 32.66 -8.89 13.26
C GLN A 4 33.42 -7.92 12.36
N THR A 5 32.78 -7.61 11.24
CA THR A 5 33.20 -6.54 10.34
C THR A 5 32.61 -5.25 10.86
N GLU A 6 33.46 -4.34 11.35
CA GLU A 6 33.04 -2.98 11.67
C GLU A 6 32.85 -2.21 10.36
N ILE A 7 31.60 -1.86 10.06
CA ILE A 7 31.28 -1.00 8.92
C ILE A 7 31.11 0.42 9.46
N PRO A 8 32.02 1.35 9.16
CA PRO A 8 31.84 2.74 9.55
C PRO A 8 30.67 3.32 8.75
N LEU A 9 29.66 3.82 9.45
CA LEU A 9 28.48 4.44 8.85
C LEU A 9 28.62 5.96 8.97
N ASN A 10 28.51 6.65 7.83
CA ASN A 10 28.30 8.09 7.80
C ASN A 10 26.78 8.35 7.77
N PRO A 11 26.27 9.37 8.48
CA PRO A 11 24.87 9.77 8.35
C PRO A 11 24.54 10.12 6.89
N GLU A 12 23.43 9.58 6.39
CA GLU A 12 22.87 9.98 5.10
C GLU A 12 22.14 11.33 5.21
N GLU A 13 21.96 11.96 4.06
CA GLU A 13 21.08 13.13 3.92
C GLU A 13 19.61 12.73 4.07
N ASN A 14 18.77 13.68 4.49
CA ASN A 14 17.33 13.47 4.71
C ASN A 14 17.03 12.32 5.69
N GLN A 15 17.51 12.46 6.92
CA GLN A 15 17.15 11.52 7.98
C GLN A 15 15.68 11.67 8.36
N ILE A 16 15.07 10.57 8.81
CA ILE A 16 13.70 10.58 9.33
C ILE A 16 13.70 11.23 10.71
N ASP A 17 12.97 12.33 10.83
CA ASP A 17 12.72 13.06 12.07
C ASP A 17 11.21 13.39 12.23
N TYR A 18 10.84 14.12 13.28
CA TYR A 18 9.45 14.44 13.56
C TYR A 18 8.78 15.40 12.55
N SER A 19 9.54 16.02 11.65
CA SER A 19 8.98 16.79 10.53
C SER A 19 8.71 15.93 9.29
N SER A 20 9.16 14.66 9.32
CA SER A 20 9.03 13.74 8.21
C SER A 20 7.61 13.22 8.04
N LYS A 21 7.16 13.16 6.79
CA LYS A 21 5.88 12.60 6.36
C LYS A 21 6.13 11.31 5.59
N ILE A 22 5.81 10.18 6.18
CA ILE A 22 6.28 8.87 5.71
C ILE A 22 5.13 8.12 5.02
N LEU A 23 5.33 7.71 3.77
CA LEU A 23 4.43 6.80 3.08
C LEU A 23 5.04 5.39 3.05
N LEU A 24 4.36 4.40 3.62
CA LEU A 24 4.77 3.00 3.59
C LEU A 24 3.80 2.17 2.75
N LEU A 25 4.32 1.57 1.69
CA LEU A 25 3.56 0.70 0.77
C LEU A 25 4.28 -0.65 0.63
N GLY A 26 3.56 -1.76 0.74
CA GLY A 26 4.14 -3.07 0.50
C GLY A 26 3.64 -4.19 1.40
N SER A 27 4.56 -5.12 1.64
CA SER A 27 4.42 -6.32 2.47
C SER A 27 4.08 -6.02 3.93
N CYS A 28 3.86 -7.07 4.72
CA CYS A 28 3.73 -6.99 6.17
C CYS A 28 4.95 -6.36 6.86
N PHE A 29 6.11 -6.28 6.21
CA PHE A 29 7.24 -5.51 6.74
C PHE A 29 6.87 -4.02 6.87
N SER A 30 6.17 -3.44 5.89
CA SER A 30 5.68 -2.06 5.97
C SER A 30 4.74 -1.86 7.16
N GLU A 31 3.86 -2.81 7.48
CA GLU A 31 2.98 -2.74 8.65
C GLU A 31 3.77 -2.79 9.97
N ASN A 32 4.76 -3.68 10.05
CA ASN A 32 5.59 -3.80 11.26
C ASN A 32 6.43 -2.55 11.53
N ILE A 33 6.97 -1.93 10.48
CA ILE A 33 7.73 -0.68 10.59
C ILE A 33 6.79 0.51 10.84
N GLY A 34 5.65 0.54 10.14
CA GLY A 34 4.61 1.52 10.34
C GLY A 34 4.11 1.57 11.79
N ALA A 35 3.80 0.41 12.39
CA ALA A 35 3.38 0.33 13.79
C ALA A 35 4.41 0.93 14.76
N LYS A 36 5.71 0.89 14.43
CA LYS A 36 6.74 1.59 15.21
C LYS A 36 6.67 3.10 15.03
N PHE A 37 6.48 3.60 13.80
CA PHE A 37 6.26 5.02 13.56
C PHE A 37 5.03 5.55 14.32
N ASP A 38 3.93 4.79 14.33
CA ASP A 38 2.72 5.14 15.09
C ASP A 38 2.96 5.17 16.61
N TYR A 39 3.70 4.18 17.12
CA TYR A 39 4.07 4.11 18.53
C TYR A 39 4.87 5.35 18.95
N TYR A 40 5.83 5.77 18.12
CA TYR A 40 6.67 6.95 18.37
C TYR A 40 6.07 8.28 17.87
N LYS A 41 4.83 8.29 17.35
CA LYS A 41 4.08 9.48 16.90
C LYS A 41 4.67 10.21 15.70
N PHE A 42 5.31 9.49 14.79
CA PHE A 42 5.69 10.03 13.48
C PHE A 42 4.46 10.14 12.58
N GLU A 43 4.39 11.21 11.78
CA GLU A 43 3.36 11.36 10.76
C GLU A 43 3.60 10.35 9.62
N ASN A 44 2.64 9.46 9.40
CA ASN A 44 2.79 8.44 8.37
C ASN A 44 1.44 7.93 7.83
N LEU A 45 1.47 7.39 6.61
CA LEU A 45 0.38 6.62 6.00
C LEU A 45 0.90 5.23 5.64
N GLN A 46 0.17 4.19 6.03
CA GLN A 46 0.56 2.79 5.84
C GLN A 46 -0.50 2.08 5.01
N ASN A 47 -0.09 1.42 3.92
CA ASN A 47 -0.89 0.44 3.19
C ASN A 47 -2.41 0.77 3.16
N PRO A 48 -2.84 1.91 2.57
CA PRO A 48 -4.23 2.36 2.65
C PRO A 48 -5.22 1.39 1.94
N PHE A 49 -4.70 0.49 1.10
CA PHE A 49 -5.46 -0.58 0.44
C PHE A 49 -5.14 -1.98 1.00
N GLY A 50 -4.51 -2.02 2.18
CA GLY A 50 -3.95 -3.20 2.81
C GLY A 50 -2.67 -3.71 2.15
N VAL A 51 -2.22 -4.89 2.58
CA VAL A 51 -0.94 -5.47 2.17
C VAL A 51 -0.93 -5.86 0.69
N ILE A 52 -0.28 -5.02 -0.12
CA ILE A 52 -0.07 -5.24 -1.55
C ILE A 52 1.43 -5.13 -1.80
N PHE A 53 2.06 -6.23 -2.19
CA PHE A 53 3.52 -6.38 -2.14
C PHE A 53 4.15 -6.81 -3.47
N ASN A 54 3.38 -6.83 -4.55
CA ASN A 54 3.93 -6.95 -5.89
C ASN A 54 4.01 -5.54 -6.52
N PRO A 55 5.12 -5.18 -7.20
CA PRO A 55 5.31 -3.83 -7.74
C PRO A 55 4.22 -3.37 -8.72
N VAL A 56 3.71 -4.27 -9.56
CA VAL A 56 2.73 -3.93 -10.61
C VAL A 56 1.38 -3.50 -10.03
N SER A 57 0.90 -4.17 -8.99
CA SER A 57 -0.34 -3.75 -8.30
C SER A 57 -0.15 -2.43 -7.56
N ILE A 58 1.00 -2.20 -6.94
CA ILE A 58 1.30 -0.94 -6.25
C ILE A 58 1.35 0.21 -7.27
N GLU A 59 2.02 0.02 -8.40
CA GLU A 59 2.09 0.99 -9.50
C GLU A 59 0.70 1.41 -9.97
N LYS A 60 -0.22 0.45 -10.20
CA LYS A 60 -1.60 0.76 -10.61
C LYS A 60 -2.31 1.68 -9.64
N LEU A 61 -2.21 1.42 -8.34
CA LEU A 61 -2.81 2.26 -7.30
C LEU A 61 -2.17 3.65 -7.24
N ILE A 62 -0.85 3.74 -7.42
CA ILE A 62 -0.15 5.02 -7.48
C ILE A 62 -0.61 5.85 -8.68
N ILE A 63 -0.65 5.25 -9.87
CA ILE A 63 -1.14 5.92 -11.09
C ILE A 63 -2.59 6.37 -10.89
N ARG A 64 -3.45 5.48 -10.38
CA ARG A 64 -4.85 5.81 -10.08
C ARG A 64 -4.98 7.00 -9.14
N ALA A 65 -4.14 7.06 -8.10
CA ALA A 65 -4.12 8.16 -7.13
C ALA A 65 -3.59 9.47 -7.74
N ILE A 66 -2.53 9.40 -8.56
CA ILE A 66 -1.94 10.57 -9.26
C ILE A 66 -2.91 11.14 -10.31
N ASP A 67 -3.63 10.29 -11.03
CA ASP A 67 -4.62 10.69 -12.02
C ASP A 67 -5.98 11.03 -11.40
N ASN A 68 -6.14 10.79 -10.09
CA ASN A 68 -7.36 11.02 -9.32
C ASN A 68 -8.59 10.30 -9.89
N VAL A 69 -8.41 9.05 -10.31
CA VAL A 69 -9.48 8.22 -10.90
C VAL A 69 -10.18 7.44 -9.79
N SER A 70 -11.35 7.91 -9.37
CA SER A 70 -12.16 7.25 -8.33
C SER A 70 -12.55 5.81 -8.67
N PHE A 71 -12.70 4.98 -7.64
CA PHE A 71 -13.35 3.67 -7.74
C PHE A 71 -14.84 3.85 -8.00
N SER A 72 -15.37 3.04 -8.92
CA SER A 72 -16.75 2.97 -9.35
C SER A 72 -17.36 1.60 -9.05
N GLU A 73 -18.64 1.44 -9.31
CA GLU A 73 -19.31 0.13 -9.16
C GLU A 73 -18.74 -0.95 -10.11
N GLU A 74 -18.08 -0.55 -11.20
CA GLU A 74 -17.47 -1.46 -12.17
C GLU A 74 -16.15 -2.07 -11.67
N ASP A 75 -15.51 -1.41 -10.69
CA ASP A 75 -14.24 -1.85 -10.10
C ASP A 75 -14.43 -2.89 -8.99
N ILE A 76 -15.66 -3.07 -8.50
CA ILE A 76 -15.98 -3.92 -7.35
C ILE A 76 -16.88 -5.09 -7.74
N PHE A 77 -16.76 -6.19 -7.01
CA PHE A 77 -17.58 -7.38 -7.22
C PHE A 77 -17.97 -8.01 -5.89
N GLN A 78 -19.11 -8.73 -5.90
CA GLN A 78 -19.58 -9.45 -4.73
C GLN A 78 -19.24 -10.94 -4.83
N HIS A 79 -18.66 -11.50 -3.76
CA HIS A 79 -18.44 -12.94 -3.64
C HIS A 79 -18.86 -13.40 -2.24
N ASN A 80 -19.77 -14.37 -2.17
CA ASN A 80 -20.35 -14.89 -0.92
C ASN A 80 -20.95 -13.79 -0.04
N GLY A 81 -21.66 -12.83 -0.64
CA GLY A 81 -22.30 -11.71 0.08
C GLY A 81 -21.35 -10.58 0.50
N ILE A 82 -20.05 -10.68 0.21
CA ILE A 82 -19.04 -9.69 0.60
C ILE A 82 -18.52 -8.98 -0.66
N TRP A 83 -18.47 -7.65 -0.62
CA TRP A 83 -17.91 -6.80 -1.66
C TRP A 83 -16.39 -6.74 -1.59
N LYS A 84 -15.75 -6.85 -2.75
CA LYS A 84 -14.29 -6.93 -2.91
C LYS A 84 -13.85 -6.14 -4.15
N CYS A 85 -12.58 -5.80 -4.18
CA CYS A 85 -11.90 -5.21 -5.33
C CYS A 85 -10.62 -6.02 -5.60
N PHE A 86 -10.27 -6.24 -6.87
CA PHE A 86 -9.02 -6.94 -7.21
C PHE A 86 -7.76 -6.12 -6.90
N GLU A 87 -7.92 -4.81 -6.73
CA GLU A 87 -6.84 -3.87 -6.42
C GLU A 87 -6.67 -3.61 -4.93
N SER A 88 -7.49 -4.20 -4.05
CA SER A 88 -7.38 -4.04 -2.60
C SER A 88 -7.18 -5.39 -1.88
N HIS A 89 -6.52 -5.36 -0.73
CA HIS A 89 -6.43 -6.52 0.15
C HIS A 89 -7.83 -6.89 0.68
N SER A 90 -8.03 -8.17 1.01
CA SER A 90 -9.34 -8.68 1.44
C SER A 90 -9.80 -8.12 2.79
N GLU A 91 -8.92 -7.50 3.56
CA GLU A 91 -9.26 -6.87 4.84
C GLU A 91 -10.14 -5.63 4.69
N LEU A 92 -10.11 -4.96 3.54
CA LEU A 92 -10.98 -3.80 3.25
C LEU A 92 -12.40 -4.22 2.86
N ALA A 93 -12.65 -5.50 2.61
CA ALA A 93 -13.92 -5.99 2.11
C ALA A 93 -15.08 -5.70 3.09
N SER A 94 -16.23 -5.26 2.59
CA SER A 94 -17.43 -5.00 3.40
C SER A 94 -18.65 -5.74 2.86
N ILE A 95 -19.66 -5.96 3.71
CA ILE A 95 -20.99 -6.45 3.31
C ILE A 95 -21.83 -5.36 2.67
N ASP A 96 -21.55 -4.08 2.98
CA ASP A 96 -22.23 -2.93 2.42
C ASP A 96 -21.46 -2.38 1.21
N LYS A 97 -22.16 -2.28 0.08
CA LYS A 97 -21.58 -1.83 -1.19
C LYS A 97 -21.13 -0.37 -1.14
N SER A 98 -21.98 0.48 -0.58
CA SER A 98 -21.78 1.93 -0.54
C SER A 98 -20.65 2.27 0.40
N GLU A 99 -20.62 1.66 1.58
CA GLU A 99 -19.53 1.78 2.55
C GLU A 99 -18.20 1.31 1.94
N PHE A 100 -18.19 0.17 1.25
CA PHE A 100 -16.97 -0.34 0.62
C PHE A 100 -16.41 0.63 -0.42
N LEU A 101 -17.28 1.18 -1.28
CA LEU A 101 -16.89 2.13 -2.31
C LEU A 101 -16.40 3.46 -1.71
N GLU A 102 -17.03 3.93 -0.64
CA GLU A 102 -16.61 5.12 0.09
C GLU A 102 -15.22 4.91 0.73
N ASN A 103 -14.99 3.77 1.37
CA ASN A 103 -13.71 3.41 1.98
C ASN A 103 -12.59 3.34 0.94
N LEU A 104 -12.82 2.71 -0.22
CA LEU A 104 -11.84 2.66 -1.32
C LEU A 104 -11.48 4.06 -1.83
N ASN A 105 -12.48 4.93 -2.00
CA ASN A 105 -12.24 6.29 -2.48
C ASN A 105 -11.58 7.17 -1.43
N SER A 106 -11.89 6.98 -0.15
CA SER A 106 -11.19 7.62 0.97
C SER A 106 -9.71 7.20 1.02
N ALA A 107 -9.43 5.91 0.91
CA ALA A 107 -8.07 5.37 0.80
C ALA A 107 -7.30 5.96 -0.40
N LEU A 108 -7.98 6.14 -1.55
CA LEU A 108 -7.41 6.76 -2.74
C LEU A 108 -7.01 8.22 -2.50
N GLN A 109 -7.87 9.00 -1.84
CA GLN A 109 -7.56 10.39 -1.51
C GLN A 109 -6.40 10.49 -0.51
N ASN A 110 -6.40 9.65 0.53
CA ASN A 110 -5.28 9.60 1.49
C ASN A 110 -3.96 9.25 0.79
N LEU A 111 -3.97 8.26 -0.11
CA LEU A 111 -2.79 7.89 -0.89
C LEU A 111 -2.33 9.06 -1.78
N ARG A 112 -3.26 9.72 -2.48
CA ARG A 112 -2.96 10.87 -3.32
C ARG A 112 -2.32 12.00 -2.52
N GLU A 113 -2.93 12.41 -1.41
CA GLU A 113 -2.41 13.46 -0.55
C GLU A 113 -1.03 13.11 0.00
N SER A 114 -0.83 11.86 0.45
CA SER A 114 0.47 11.41 0.93
C SER A 114 1.52 11.41 -0.19
N LEU A 115 1.20 10.96 -1.41
CA LEU A 115 2.16 10.95 -2.53
C LEU A 115 2.71 12.36 -2.84
N PHE A 116 1.88 13.40 -2.72
CA PHE A 116 2.31 14.78 -2.99
C PHE A 116 2.94 15.50 -1.80
N THR A 117 2.74 15.01 -0.58
CA THR A 117 3.22 15.69 0.64
C THR A 117 4.31 14.93 1.38
N SER A 118 4.51 13.64 1.10
CA SER A 118 5.51 12.82 1.76
C SER A 118 6.94 13.31 1.51
N THR A 119 7.73 13.31 2.57
CA THR A 119 9.18 13.53 2.49
C THR A 119 9.92 12.21 2.24
N HIS A 120 9.32 11.09 2.64
CA HIS A 120 9.88 9.75 2.48
C HIS A 120 8.81 8.79 1.96
N ILE A 121 9.17 8.00 0.95
CA ILE A 121 8.33 6.92 0.42
C ILE A 121 9.12 5.62 0.50
N ILE A 122 8.55 4.62 1.17
CA ILE A 122 9.18 3.34 1.43
C ILE A 122 8.35 2.23 0.78
N PHE A 123 9.00 1.46 -0.10
CA PHE A 123 8.41 0.29 -0.75
C PHE A 123 9.00 -0.99 -0.19
N THR A 124 8.13 -1.96 0.18
CA THR A 124 8.57 -3.29 0.64
C THR A 124 7.96 -4.38 -0.23
N PHE A 125 8.66 -4.74 -1.30
CA PHE A 125 8.18 -5.77 -2.22
C PHE A 125 8.39 -7.17 -1.65
N GLY A 126 7.41 -8.05 -1.84
CA GLY A 126 7.41 -9.42 -1.33
C GLY A 126 7.34 -10.50 -2.42
N THR A 127 7.15 -10.12 -3.69
CA THR A 127 7.12 -11.09 -4.80
C THR A 127 7.36 -10.45 -6.16
N SER A 128 7.91 -11.21 -7.10
CA SER A 128 7.99 -10.90 -8.53
C SER A 128 6.85 -11.50 -9.35
N TRP A 129 5.86 -12.11 -8.69
CA TRP A 129 4.78 -12.88 -9.30
C TRP A 129 3.51 -12.04 -9.32
N VAL A 130 2.88 -11.88 -10.49
CA VAL A 130 1.66 -11.07 -10.65
C VAL A 130 0.56 -11.90 -11.29
N TYR A 131 -0.68 -11.74 -10.83
CA TYR A 131 -1.83 -12.44 -11.39
C TYR A 131 -2.65 -11.53 -12.30
N ARG A 132 -3.09 -12.05 -13.44
CA ARG A 132 -3.99 -11.37 -14.37
C ARG A 132 -5.28 -12.15 -14.54
N CYS A 133 -6.41 -11.47 -14.41
CA CYS A 133 -7.70 -12.02 -14.76
C CYS A 133 -7.85 -12.03 -16.29
N THR A 134 -8.07 -13.21 -16.88
CA THR A 134 -8.21 -13.41 -18.33
C THR A 134 -9.63 -13.77 -18.75
N GLY A 135 -10.62 -13.64 -17.86
CA GLY A 135 -12.01 -14.06 -18.10
C GLY A 135 -12.26 -15.56 -17.93
N ALA A 136 -11.20 -16.36 -17.69
CA ALA A 136 -11.32 -17.75 -17.25
C ALA A 136 -11.42 -17.83 -15.72
N SER A 137 -12.01 -18.90 -15.20
CA SER A 137 -12.21 -19.16 -13.76
C SER A 137 -10.92 -19.30 -12.93
N THR A 138 -9.73 -19.13 -13.53
CA THR A 138 -8.43 -19.19 -12.86
C THR A 138 -7.53 -18.05 -13.32
N PRO A 139 -7.02 -17.21 -12.40
CA PRO A 139 -6.08 -16.15 -12.75
C PRO A 139 -4.75 -16.75 -13.26
N LEU A 140 -4.18 -16.15 -14.30
CA LEU A 140 -2.88 -16.55 -14.84
C LEU A 140 -1.76 -15.78 -14.15
N LEU A 141 -0.68 -16.50 -13.86
CA LEU A 141 0.57 -15.90 -13.45
C LEU A 141 1.26 -15.24 -14.65
N VAL A 142 1.68 -14.00 -14.49
CA VAL A 142 2.45 -13.19 -15.45
C VAL A 142 3.84 -12.94 -14.89
#